data_AF-A0A9W6WNK7-F1
#
_entry.id   AF-A0A9W6WNK7-F1
#
_cell.length_a   1.000
_cell.length_b   1.000
_cell.length_c   1.000
_cell.angle_alpha   90.00
_cell.angle_beta   90.00
_cell.angle_gamma   90.00
#
_symmetry.space_group_name_H-M   'P 1'
#
loop_
_entity.id
_entity.type
_entity.pdbx_description
1 polymer ?
#
loop_
_entity_poly.entity_id
_entity_poly.type
_entity_poly.pdbx_seq_one_letter_code
_entity_poly.pdbx_strand_id
1 'polypeptide(L)'
;MYERKLSRELDHEEKEMIVSARGSSNPLYVRLLLNGLELFGPHGSDQRRQWLEQTCVNNQLNVVYELLMKQWNSILLKDLFAELQERTALLEAAAVSSSTTGALSLSNDRCSQDARNSVKNALAESSGGNNNSSPPSKLSVLNSSVDHGDIESLQNTIEQRALLVRHTLSLLAVSRYGLSENDFVRLFGDSISRSVCQQLLTLLRPHLMTIHRYDCGPGSHLHHNATATLIHSSKSSGNQESTNEAIVLYDLSHNQLRLLARYGFLRDDQLRNCYYRELAIYFESMEACQRRVDELPVQLERCSMWSVLQNSLVNMKMFQLWWSERNRQEFFFYWMVLSSNCSMHDPVDDFIRSLDEYIAQEAPSTEQLLSIFLTITDFLRAWQKVDESRVVNLVLSRPKPPQLQEFLTSLGTFSTSNLSESDAERVQKEIDALVIHPEDGYYVRRWLWTQFPLIGTAFESRVFRTTASGRNVLNGDSNAGVREGVSSGPGKTISSVKKGSAKKTYHSPSFVLPKGVGKSKKSLAPTKRRPRHKVLSSLGLEGITEEIGALEFLSAENSEGSLGSVSKLEVR
;
A
#
# COMPACT_ATOMS: atom_id res chain seq x y z
N MET A 1 18.21 -37.14 2.08
CA MET A 1 17.45 -36.23 1.18
C MET A 1 18.08 -34.85 1.12
N TYR A 2 18.34 -34.23 2.29
CA TYR A 2 19.03 -32.94 2.40
C TYR A 2 20.37 -32.88 1.65
N GLU A 3 21.31 -33.79 1.96
CA GLU A 3 22.64 -33.82 1.33
C GLU A 3 22.56 -33.95 -0.20
N ARG A 4 21.60 -34.74 -0.70
CA ARG A 4 21.35 -34.90 -2.14
C ARG A 4 20.80 -33.63 -2.78
N LYS A 5 19.98 -32.85 -2.06
CA LYS A 5 19.35 -31.64 -2.58
C LYS A 5 20.33 -30.46 -2.66
N LEU A 6 21.27 -30.40 -1.73
CA LEU A 6 22.19 -29.27 -1.57
C LEU A 6 23.63 -29.59 -1.97
N SER A 7 23.88 -30.82 -2.42
CA SER A 7 25.20 -31.31 -2.82
C SER A 7 26.28 -31.07 -1.76
N ARG A 8 25.90 -31.14 -0.47
CA ARG A 8 26.77 -30.87 0.67
C ARG A 8 26.67 -32.01 1.66
N GLU A 9 27.80 -32.65 1.95
CA GLU A 9 27.90 -33.74 2.93
C GLU A 9 28.05 -33.15 4.32
N LEU A 10 27.26 -33.62 5.29
CA LEU A 10 27.49 -33.25 6.69
C LEU A 10 28.60 -34.12 7.26
N ASP A 11 29.42 -33.55 8.13
CA ASP A 11 30.44 -34.33 8.84
C ASP A 11 29.78 -35.38 9.73
N HIS A 12 30.48 -36.47 10.01
CA HIS A 12 29.96 -37.58 10.82
C HIS A 12 29.54 -37.09 12.22
N GLU A 13 30.36 -36.22 12.82
CA GLU A 13 30.08 -35.62 14.13
C GLU A 13 28.82 -34.73 14.11
N GLU A 14 28.64 -33.92 13.06
CA GLU A 14 27.43 -33.09 12.88
C GLU A 14 26.17 -33.94 12.75
N LYS A 15 26.25 -35.05 12.00
CA LYS A 15 25.15 -36.01 11.86
C LYS A 15 24.78 -36.62 13.21
N GLU A 16 25.77 -37.09 13.95
CA GLU A 16 25.56 -37.71 15.26
C GLU A 16 24.94 -36.72 16.25
N MET A 17 25.41 -35.47 16.28
CA MET A 17 24.82 -34.40 17.10
C MET A 17 23.35 -34.14 16.73
N ILE A 18 23.02 -33.99 15.45
CA ILE A 18 21.65 -33.71 15.00
C ILE A 18 20.72 -34.87 15.34
N VAL A 19 21.16 -36.12 15.14
CA VAL A 19 20.35 -37.32 15.42
C VAL A 19 20.12 -37.48 16.92
N SER A 20 21.14 -37.20 17.73
CA SER A 20 21.09 -37.32 19.19
C SER A 20 20.38 -36.15 19.88
N ALA A 21 20.14 -35.04 19.17
CA ALA A 21 19.45 -33.88 19.72
C ALA A 21 18.02 -34.22 20.16
N ARG A 22 17.58 -33.70 21.32
CA ARG A 22 16.24 -33.98 21.87
C ARG A 22 15.10 -33.58 20.94
N GLY A 23 15.31 -32.57 20.10
CA GLY A 23 14.33 -32.09 19.11
C GLY A 23 14.32 -32.87 17.79
N SER A 24 15.18 -33.88 17.60
CA SER A 24 15.39 -34.56 16.31
C SER A 24 14.16 -35.31 15.80
N SER A 25 13.22 -35.64 16.69
CA SER A 25 11.92 -36.23 16.34
C SER A 25 11.00 -35.24 15.59
N ASN A 26 11.24 -33.94 15.70
CA ASN A 26 10.47 -32.92 15.01
C ASN A 26 11.13 -32.56 13.66
N PRO A 27 10.50 -32.83 12.51
CA PRO A 27 11.09 -32.55 11.21
C PRO A 27 11.34 -31.05 10.95
N LEU A 28 10.54 -30.16 11.55
CA LEU A 28 10.78 -28.72 11.46
C LEU A 28 12.04 -28.31 12.24
N TYR A 29 12.25 -28.89 13.41
CA TYR A 29 13.45 -28.66 14.21
C TYR A 29 14.71 -29.07 13.44
N VAL A 30 14.72 -30.29 12.88
CA VAL A 30 15.84 -30.77 12.06
C VAL A 30 16.05 -29.88 10.84
N ARG A 31 14.98 -29.46 10.15
CA ARG A 31 15.08 -28.52 9.02
C ARG A 31 15.70 -27.18 9.43
N LEU A 32 15.36 -26.66 10.61
CA LEU A 32 15.95 -25.41 11.13
C LEU A 32 17.44 -25.55 11.43
N LEU A 33 17.85 -26.65 12.05
CA LEU A 33 19.27 -26.94 12.29
C LEU A 33 20.04 -26.97 10.97
N LEU A 34 19.53 -27.73 10.00
CA LEU A 34 20.16 -27.88 8.70
C LEU A 34 20.28 -26.54 7.95
N ASN A 35 19.20 -25.76 7.91
CA ASN A 35 19.24 -24.42 7.32
C ASN A 35 20.21 -23.48 8.06
N GLY A 36 20.28 -23.54 9.39
CA GLY A 36 21.21 -22.74 10.18
C GLY A 36 22.66 -23.08 9.88
N LEU A 37 22.96 -24.38 9.69
CA LEU A 37 24.28 -24.82 9.25
C LEU A 37 24.67 -24.24 7.88
N GLU A 38 23.73 -24.03 6.96
CA GLU A 38 24.02 -23.40 5.66
C GLU A 38 24.55 -21.96 5.78
N LEU A 39 24.24 -21.26 6.87
CA LEU A 39 24.68 -19.89 7.12
C LEU A 39 26.17 -19.78 7.46
N PHE A 40 26.82 -20.90 7.75
CA PHE A 40 28.24 -20.97 8.04
C PHE A 40 29.03 -21.43 6.80
N GLY A 41 30.28 -20.96 6.70
CA GLY A 41 31.23 -21.35 5.66
C GLY A 41 31.52 -22.87 5.63
N PRO A 42 32.43 -23.33 4.75
CA PRO A 42 32.78 -24.75 4.64
C PRO A 42 33.25 -25.36 5.97
N HIS A 43 33.20 -26.71 6.03
CA HIS A 43 33.33 -27.53 7.25
C HIS A 43 34.50 -27.15 8.17
N GLY A 44 34.28 -27.25 9.49
CA GLY A 44 35.34 -27.10 10.50
C GLY A 44 35.46 -25.73 11.17
N SER A 45 34.56 -24.78 10.90
CA SER A 45 34.52 -23.53 11.66
C SER A 45 34.06 -23.80 13.11
N ASP A 46 34.86 -23.45 14.11
CA ASP A 46 34.51 -23.62 15.54
C ASP A 46 33.14 -22.97 15.87
N GLN A 47 32.85 -21.81 15.27
CA GLN A 47 31.56 -21.13 15.40
C GLN A 47 30.36 -22.00 14.95
N ARG A 48 30.54 -22.81 13.90
CA ARG A 48 29.50 -23.69 13.37
C ARG A 48 29.23 -24.85 14.31
N ARG A 49 30.29 -25.45 14.87
CA ARG A 49 30.18 -26.51 15.88
C ARG A 49 29.53 -25.96 17.16
N GLN A 50 30.00 -24.82 17.65
CA GLN A 50 29.46 -24.16 18.84
C GLN A 50 27.97 -23.80 18.67
N TRP A 51 27.58 -23.26 17.50
CA TRP A 51 26.17 -23.00 17.20
C TRP A 51 25.36 -24.28 17.24
N LEU A 52 25.84 -25.37 16.61
CA LEU A 52 25.13 -26.65 16.60
C LEU A 52 24.98 -27.24 18.00
N GLU A 53 26.03 -27.21 18.82
CA GLU A 53 26.00 -27.64 20.23
C GLU A 53 24.96 -26.85 21.03
N GLN A 54 25.00 -25.52 20.97
CA GLN A 54 24.03 -24.65 21.64
C GLN A 54 22.59 -24.95 21.21
N THR A 55 22.39 -25.23 19.92
CA THR A 55 21.06 -25.47 19.38
C THR A 55 20.55 -26.87 19.73
N CYS A 56 21.40 -27.89 19.72
CA CYS A 56 21.07 -29.28 20.05
C CYS A 56 20.73 -29.50 21.53
N VAL A 57 21.28 -28.67 22.44
CA VAL A 57 20.90 -28.66 23.86
C VAL A 57 19.45 -28.21 24.07
N ASN A 58 18.94 -27.35 23.19
CA ASN A 58 17.61 -26.78 23.27
C ASN A 58 16.62 -27.53 22.37
N ASN A 59 15.54 -28.07 22.94
CA ASN A 59 14.48 -28.73 22.14
C ASN A 59 13.34 -27.77 21.73
N GLN A 60 13.35 -26.54 22.22
CA GLN A 60 12.29 -25.57 21.98
C GLN A 60 12.57 -24.75 20.72
N LEU A 61 11.60 -24.73 19.80
CA LEU A 61 11.75 -24.06 18.49
C LEU A 61 11.98 -22.55 18.60
N ASN A 62 11.39 -21.87 19.60
CA ASN A 62 11.61 -20.43 19.83
C ASN A 62 13.10 -20.13 20.06
N VAL A 63 13.78 -20.93 20.88
CA VAL A 63 15.21 -20.75 21.16
C VAL A 63 16.05 -20.96 19.89
N VAL A 64 15.71 -21.98 19.09
CA VAL A 64 16.38 -22.23 17.80
C VAL A 64 16.20 -21.05 16.85
N TYR A 65 14.98 -20.49 16.75
CA TYR A 65 14.74 -19.31 15.92
C TYR A 65 15.48 -18.08 16.45
N GLU A 66 15.59 -17.88 17.76
CA GLU A 66 16.40 -16.79 18.33
C GLU A 66 17.89 -16.92 17.96
N LEU A 67 18.45 -18.12 18.03
CA LEU A 67 19.82 -18.39 17.57
C LEU A 67 19.99 -18.15 16.07
N LEU A 68 19.01 -18.55 15.24
CA LEU A 68 19.01 -18.25 13.80
C LEU A 68 18.93 -16.75 13.52
N MET A 69 18.09 -16.00 14.25
CA MET A 69 17.98 -14.55 14.09
C MET A 69 19.28 -13.84 14.47
N LYS A 70 19.95 -14.26 15.56
CA LYS A 70 21.29 -13.76 15.91
C LYS A 70 22.26 -13.98 14.76
N GLN A 71 22.23 -15.16 14.12
CA GLN A 71 23.08 -15.46 12.98
C GLN A 71 22.73 -14.63 11.73
N TRP A 72 21.44 -14.46 11.40
CA TRP A 72 21.01 -13.59 10.30
C TRP A 72 21.44 -12.14 10.53
N ASN A 73 21.30 -11.63 11.76
CA ASN A 73 21.76 -10.30 12.12
C ASN A 73 23.28 -10.16 12.01
N SER A 74 24.05 -11.16 12.45
CA SER A 74 25.51 -11.17 12.27
C SER A 74 25.91 -11.04 10.80
N ILE A 75 25.22 -11.77 9.90
CA ILE A 75 25.47 -11.69 8.45
C ILE A 75 25.07 -10.32 7.90
N LEU A 76 23.93 -9.77 8.32
CA LEU A 76 23.45 -8.47 7.86
C LEU A 76 24.31 -7.33 8.39
N LEU A 77 24.90 -7.42 9.58
CA LEU A 77 25.65 -6.31 10.19
C LEU A 77 27.15 -6.34 9.89
N LYS A 78 27.64 -7.36 9.18
CA LYS A 78 29.08 -7.61 8.97
C LYS A 78 29.82 -6.42 8.37
N ASP A 79 29.23 -5.77 7.37
CA ASP A 79 29.78 -4.59 6.71
C ASP A 79 29.85 -3.38 7.65
N LEU A 80 28.76 -3.10 8.37
CA LEU A 80 28.69 -1.97 9.30
C LEU A 80 29.62 -2.14 10.50
N PHE A 81 29.78 -3.35 11.02
CA PHE A 81 30.73 -3.61 12.11
C PHE A 81 32.17 -3.46 11.65
N ALA A 82 32.51 -3.89 10.44
CA ALA A 82 33.84 -3.69 9.88
C ALA A 82 34.14 -2.18 9.72
N GLU A 83 33.18 -1.40 9.21
CA GLU A 83 33.28 0.04 9.07
C GLU A 83 33.41 0.75 10.45
N LEU A 84 32.65 0.31 11.45
CA LEU A 84 32.72 0.86 12.80
C LEU A 84 34.09 0.59 13.43
N GLN A 85 34.62 -0.62 13.26
CA GLN A 85 35.93 -1.00 13.77
C GLN A 85 37.05 -0.18 13.09
N GLU A 86 36.96 0.02 11.77
CA GLU A 86 37.91 0.86 11.03
C GLU A 86 37.88 2.31 11.52
N ARG A 87 36.69 2.91 11.68
CA ARG A 87 36.55 4.28 12.20
C ARG A 87 37.05 4.44 13.63
N THR A 88 36.79 3.44 14.47
CA THR A 88 37.25 3.44 15.86
C THR A 88 38.77 3.37 15.93
N ALA A 89 39.40 2.49 15.14
CA ALA A 89 40.85 2.37 15.06
C ALA A 89 41.53 3.67 14.56
N LEU A 90 40.90 4.37 13.60
CA LEU A 90 41.38 5.67 13.12
C LEU A 90 41.33 6.75 14.21
N LEU A 91 40.27 6.79 15.02
CA LEU A 91 40.18 7.73 16.14
C LEU A 91 41.20 7.44 17.23
N GLU A 92 41.41 6.17 17.57
CA GLU A 92 42.42 5.76 18.54
C GLU A 92 43.83 6.15 18.07
N ALA A 93 44.15 5.92 16.79
CA ALA A 93 45.42 6.32 16.19
C ALA A 93 45.61 7.86 16.22
N ALA A 94 44.56 8.63 15.93
CA ALA A 94 44.59 10.09 16.00
C ALA A 94 44.82 10.59 17.45
N ALA A 95 44.17 9.97 18.44
CA ALA A 95 44.34 10.32 19.85
C ALA A 95 45.79 10.10 20.32
N VAL A 96 46.40 8.97 19.97
CA VAL A 96 47.82 8.68 20.29
C VAL A 96 48.78 9.67 19.60
N SER A 97 48.47 10.10 18.38
CA SER A 97 49.31 11.09 17.67
C SER A 97 49.29 12.48 18.33
N SER A 98 48.17 12.86 18.95
CA SER A 98 48.01 14.16 19.62
C SER A 98 48.66 14.25 21.01
N SER A 99 48.76 13.13 21.74
CA SER A 99 49.38 13.09 23.06
C SER A 99 50.91 13.10 23.01
N THR A 100 51.52 12.70 21.89
CA THR A 100 52.98 12.60 21.75
C THR A 100 53.64 13.96 21.43
N THR A 101 52.90 14.96 20.99
CA THR A 101 53.42 16.31 20.66
C THR A 101 53.35 17.32 21.83
N GLY A 102 52.78 16.94 22.98
CA GLY A 102 52.64 17.81 24.16
C GLY A 102 53.79 17.77 25.18
N ALA A 103 54.84 16.97 24.98
CA ALA A 103 55.88 16.73 26.00
C ALA A 103 57.19 17.54 25.84
N LEU A 104 57.25 18.54 24.96
CA LEU A 104 58.44 19.40 24.79
C LEU A 104 58.08 20.90 24.72
N SER A 105 57.63 21.49 25.83
CA SER A 105 58.02 22.88 26.16
C SER A 105 57.78 23.20 27.64
N LEU A 106 58.81 22.99 28.46
CA LEU A 106 58.97 23.67 29.75
C LEU A 106 60.42 24.15 29.86
N SER A 107 60.64 25.42 29.51
CA SER A 107 61.67 26.24 30.13
C SER A 107 61.19 27.67 30.26
N ASN A 108 61.24 28.13 31.52
CA ASN A 108 60.96 29.44 32.11
C ASN A 108 61.34 30.66 31.26
N ASP A 109 60.56 31.75 31.36
CA ASP A 109 60.92 32.82 32.30
C ASP A 109 59.80 33.83 32.63
N ARG A 110 59.90 34.38 33.84
CA ARG A 110 58.96 35.28 34.54
C ARG A 110 59.06 36.73 34.04
N CYS A 111 57.97 37.51 34.15
CA CYS A 111 57.82 38.64 35.10
C CYS A 111 56.82 39.74 34.62
N SER A 112 55.88 40.05 35.52
CA SER A 112 55.21 41.33 35.84
C SER A 112 54.26 42.09 34.90
N GLN A 113 53.02 42.18 35.44
CA GLN A 113 52.21 43.38 35.74
C GLN A 113 51.54 44.23 34.64
N ASP A 114 50.21 44.23 34.80
CA ASP A 114 49.29 45.37 34.92
C ASP A 114 48.80 46.14 33.68
N ALA A 115 47.45 46.27 33.71
CA ALA A 115 46.63 47.42 33.34
C ALA A 115 45.96 47.47 31.95
N ARG A 116 44.63 47.24 32.01
CA ARG A 116 43.55 48.14 31.55
C ARG A 116 43.25 48.33 30.05
N ASN A 117 41.93 48.27 29.82
CA ASN A 117 41.10 48.90 28.78
C ASN A 117 41.10 48.20 27.41
N SER A 118 40.01 47.55 26.99
CA SER A 118 38.68 48.08 26.65
C SER A 118 38.68 48.89 25.35
N VAL A 119 37.76 48.49 24.46
CA VAL A 119 37.08 49.31 23.44
C VAL A 119 37.71 49.38 22.03
N LYS A 120 37.01 48.65 21.15
CA LYS A 120 36.48 49.06 19.84
C LYS A 120 37.35 49.10 18.58
N ASN A 121 36.65 48.59 17.57
CA ASN A 121 36.49 49.05 16.19
C ASN A 121 37.40 48.36 15.17
N ALA A 122 36.84 47.57 14.25
CA ALA A 122 35.88 47.90 13.18
C ALA A 122 36.61 48.32 11.90
N LEU A 123 36.14 47.72 10.81
CA LEU A 123 36.12 48.25 9.44
C LEU A 123 37.50 48.51 8.80
N ALA A 124 37.74 48.33 7.51
CA ALA A 124 36.91 48.00 6.36
C ALA A 124 37.86 47.61 5.22
N GLU A 125 37.31 47.06 4.14
CA GLU A 125 37.57 47.47 2.73
C GLU A 125 39.05 47.57 2.26
N SER A 126 39.47 47.09 1.08
CA SER A 126 38.78 46.89 -0.18
C SER A 126 39.74 46.18 -1.13
N SER A 127 39.17 45.48 -2.10
CA SER A 127 39.45 45.63 -3.53
C SER A 127 40.81 45.22 -4.12
N GLY A 128 40.72 44.59 -5.28
CA GLY A 128 41.74 44.68 -6.32
C GLY A 128 42.13 43.32 -6.88
N GLY A 129 41.63 43.00 -8.06
CA GLY A 129 41.85 41.73 -8.74
C GLY A 129 43.30 41.49 -9.20
N ASN A 130 43.61 40.25 -9.57
CA ASN A 130 43.90 39.92 -10.97
C ASN A 130 44.14 38.43 -11.17
N ASN A 131 43.78 38.00 -12.38
CA ASN A 131 44.02 36.69 -12.95
C ASN A 131 45.52 36.37 -13.04
N ASN A 132 45.91 35.12 -12.81
CA ASN A 132 46.70 34.35 -13.78
C ASN A 132 46.85 32.87 -13.42
N SER A 133 46.82 32.09 -14.49
CA SER A 133 46.97 30.64 -14.63
C SER A 133 48.34 30.11 -14.20
N SER A 134 48.36 28.95 -13.52
CA SER A 134 49.14 27.74 -13.85
C SER A 134 48.88 26.63 -12.81
N PRO A 135 48.91 25.33 -13.18
CA PRO A 135 48.77 24.22 -12.23
C PRO A 135 50.12 23.90 -11.58
N PRO A 136 50.13 23.29 -10.37
CA PRO A 136 50.57 21.90 -10.36
C PRO A 136 49.83 21.02 -9.34
N SER A 137 49.89 19.73 -9.67
CA SER A 137 49.57 18.57 -8.87
C SER A 137 50.30 18.51 -7.52
N LYS A 138 49.60 17.99 -6.49
CA LYS A 138 50.01 16.89 -5.58
C LYS A 138 49.46 17.10 -4.16
N LEU A 139 48.85 16.01 -3.66
CA LEU A 139 48.65 15.68 -2.25
C LEU A 139 47.82 16.67 -1.42
N SER A 140 46.51 16.69 -1.67
CA SER A 140 45.57 16.94 -0.58
C SER A 140 45.59 15.71 0.33
N VAL A 141 46.44 15.74 1.36
CA VAL A 141 46.25 14.88 2.53
C VAL A 141 44.89 15.26 3.10
N LEU A 142 43.91 14.39 2.85
CA LEU A 142 42.59 14.41 3.47
C LEU A 142 42.79 14.19 4.97
N ASN A 143 43.05 15.27 5.70
CA ASN A 143 42.69 15.33 7.11
C ASN A 143 41.17 15.53 7.16
N SER A 144 40.41 14.50 6.77
CA SER A 144 39.01 14.39 7.20
C SER A 144 39.06 14.14 8.70
N SER A 145 38.89 15.20 9.49
CA SER A 145 38.59 15.04 10.91
C SER A 145 37.36 14.14 11.00
N VAL A 146 37.56 12.89 11.41
CA VAL A 146 36.47 11.96 11.68
C VAL A 146 35.61 12.63 12.75
N ASP A 147 34.45 13.12 12.36
CA ASP A 147 33.55 13.82 13.27
C ASP A 147 32.89 12.79 14.17
N HIS A 148 32.77 13.10 15.46
CA HIS A 148 32.16 12.19 16.44
C HIS A 148 30.70 11.85 16.05
N GLY A 149 30.04 12.75 15.31
CA GLY A 149 28.71 12.53 14.74
C GLY A 149 28.62 11.41 13.72
N ASP A 150 29.71 11.10 12.99
CA ASP A 150 29.70 10.03 11.98
C ASP A 150 29.65 8.64 12.62
N ILE A 151 30.24 8.47 13.80
CA ILE A 151 30.18 7.21 14.56
C ILE A 151 28.80 7.02 15.17
N GLU A 152 28.21 8.07 15.73
CA GLU A 152 26.85 8.01 16.28
C GLU A 152 25.83 7.67 15.17
N SER A 153 25.98 8.26 13.98
CA SER A 153 25.15 7.92 12.81
C SER A 153 25.32 6.46 12.38
N LEU A 154 26.54 5.92 12.42
CA LEU A 154 26.80 4.53 12.09
C LEU A 154 26.21 3.57 13.13
N GLN A 155 26.33 3.89 14.42
CA GLN A 155 25.71 3.11 15.50
C GLN A 155 24.18 3.07 15.36
N ASN A 156 23.54 4.21 15.08
CA ASN A 156 22.10 4.25 14.80
C ASN A 156 21.72 3.35 13.60
N THR A 157 22.57 3.29 12.57
CA THR A 157 22.35 2.41 11.41
C THR A 157 22.47 0.93 11.78
N ILE A 158 23.43 0.58 12.63
CA ILE A 158 23.60 -0.78 13.16
C ILE A 158 22.37 -1.20 13.97
N GLU A 159 21.89 -0.34 14.88
CA GLU A 159 20.70 -0.62 15.69
C GLU A 159 19.45 -0.84 14.81
N GLN A 160 19.24 0.02 13.81
CA GLN A 160 18.13 -0.14 12.86
C GLN A 160 18.22 -1.45 12.09
N ARG A 161 19.41 -1.78 11.55
CA ARG A 161 19.63 -2.98 10.75
C ARG A 161 19.56 -4.26 11.59
N ALA A 162 19.90 -4.19 12.89
CA ALA A 162 19.77 -5.30 13.84
C ALA A 162 18.31 -5.73 14.08
N LEU A 163 17.34 -4.81 13.87
CA LEU A 163 15.92 -5.08 14.06
C LEU A 163 15.21 -5.59 12.81
N LEU A 164 15.87 -5.54 11.64
CA LEU A 164 15.26 -5.83 10.35
C LEU A 164 14.61 -7.21 10.26
N VAL A 165 15.31 -8.24 10.73
CA VAL A 165 14.82 -9.62 10.71
C VAL A 165 13.52 -9.73 11.50
N ARG A 166 13.52 -9.22 12.74
CA ARG A 166 12.35 -9.26 13.62
C ARG A 166 11.20 -8.47 13.03
N HIS A 167 11.48 -7.29 12.49
CA HIS A 167 10.50 -6.41 11.87
C HIS A 167 9.86 -7.07 10.64
N THR A 168 10.66 -7.70 9.78
CA THR A 168 10.20 -8.47 8.61
C THR A 168 9.29 -9.63 8.99
N LEU A 169 9.72 -10.45 9.97
CA LEU A 169 8.92 -11.58 10.45
C LEU A 169 7.61 -11.12 11.10
N SER A 170 7.64 -9.98 11.78
CA SER A 170 6.46 -9.37 12.41
C SER A 170 5.46 -8.90 11.37
N LEU A 171 5.91 -8.15 10.35
CA LEU A 171 5.09 -7.71 9.22
C LEU A 171 4.45 -8.89 8.49
N LEU A 172 5.24 -9.94 8.20
CA LEU A 172 4.72 -11.16 7.58
C LEU A 172 3.69 -11.88 8.45
N ALA A 173 3.90 -11.92 9.77
CA ALA A 173 2.99 -12.58 10.70
C ALA A 173 1.62 -11.88 10.83
N VAL A 174 1.57 -10.56 10.58
CA VAL A 174 0.32 -9.77 10.61
C VAL A 174 -0.31 -9.57 9.23
N SER A 175 0.44 -9.75 8.14
CA SER A 175 -0.09 -9.73 6.78
C SER A 175 -0.98 -10.96 6.50
N ARG A 176 -1.98 -10.80 5.64
CA ARG A 176 -2.93 -11.88 5.33
C ARG A 176 -2.46 -12.77 4.19
N TYR A 177 -1.94 -12.15 3.13
CA TYR A 177 -1.49 -12.78 1.88
C TYR A 177 -0.01 -12.54 1.58
N GLY A 178 0.72 -11.94 2.52
CA GLY A 178 2.14 -11.69 2.40
C GLY A 178 2.50 -10.36 1.71
N LEU A 179 3.81 -10.15 1.59
CA LEU A 179 4.41 -8.91 1.10
C LEU A 179 5.39 -9.19 -0.02
N SER A 180 5.41 -8.35 -1.06
CA SER A 180 6.42 -8.35 -2.12
C SER A 180 7.70 -7.66 -1.66
N GLU A 181 8.80 -7.87 -2.39
CA GLU A 181 10.06 -7.15 -2.17
C GLU A 181 9.86 -5.63 -2.21
N ASN A 182 9.06 -5.13 -3.15
CA ASN A 182 8.80 -3.68 -3.27
C ASN A 182 8.05 -3.12 -2.05
N ASP A 183 7.23 -3.93 -1.37
CA ASP A 183 6.56 -3.48 -0.15
C ASP A 183 7.55 -3.34 0.99
N PHE A 184 8.46 -4.31 1.15
CA PHE A 184 9.49 -4.22 2.17
C PHE A 184 10.36 -2.98 1.99
N VAL A 185 10.79 -2.70 0.75
CA VAL A 185 11.56 -1.47 0.45
C VAL A 185 10.77 -0.21 0.85
N ARG A 186 9.47 -0.16 0.60
CA ARG A 186 8.63 1.00 0.96
C ARG A 186 8.35 1.09 2.47
N LEU A 187 8.13 -0.04 3.14
CA LEU A 187 7.85 -0.12 4.57
C LEU A 187 9.10 0.24 5.39
N PHE A 188 10.27 -0.22 4.96
CA PHE A 188 11.54 0.11 5.59
C PHE A 188 11.99 1.56 5.33
N GLY A 189 11.54 2.13 4.21
CA GLY A 189 11.89 3.49 3.80
C GLY A 189 13.34 3.61 3.29
N ASP A 190 13.80 4.85 3.14
CA ASP A 190 15.10 5.15 2.50
C ASP A 190 16.33 4.78 3.36
N SER A 191 16.14 4.40 4.63
CA SER A 191 17.23 4.03 5.54
C SER A 191 17.84 2.67 5.21
N ILE A 192 17.12 1.80 4.49
CA ILE A 192 17.55 0.44 4.19
C ILE A 192 17.62 0.27 2.67
N SER A 193 18.82 -0.01 2.17
CA SER A 193 19.03 -0.16 0.73
C SER A 193 18.38 -1.45 0.19
N ARG A 194 18.04 -1.41 -1.10
CA ARG A 194 17.41 -2.56 -1.78
C ARG A 194 18.27 -3.83 -1.72
N SER A 195 19.60 -3.70 -1.81
CA SER A 195 20.52 -4.83 -1.72
C SER A 195 20.45 -5.53 -0.35
N VAL A 196 20.32 -4.75 0.74
CA VAL A 196 20.14 -5.29 2.09
C VAL A 196 18.80 -6.02 2.22
N CYS A 197 17.74 -5.45 1.66
CA CYS A 197 16.43 -6.10 1.62
C CYS A 197 16.49 -7.44 0.84
N GLN A 198 17.15 -7.47 -0.31
CA GLN A 198 17.33 -8.69 -1.10
C GLN A 198 18.18 -9.74 -0.37
N GLN A 199 19.24 -9.31 0.32
CA GLN A 199 20.05 -10.19 1.16
C GLN A 199 19.20 -10.79 2.29
N LEU A 200 18.39 -9.97 2.97
CA LEU A 200 17.47 -10.41 4.01
C LEU A 200 16.45 -11.43 3.48
N LEU A 201 15.80 -11.16 2.35
CA LEU A 201 14.86 -12.11 1.74
C LEU A 201 15.55 -13.41 1.30
N THR A 202 16.80 -13.34 0.87
CA THR A 202 17.60 -14.53 0.53
C THR A 202 17.87 -15.38 1.78
N LEU A 203 18.23 -14.75 2.90
CA LEU A 203 18.45 -15.43 4.18
C LEU A 203 17.16 -16.07 4.70
N LEU A 204 16.02 -15.38 4.57
CA LEU A 204 14.73 -15.88 5.04
C LEU A 204 14.08 -16.89 4.08
N ARG A 205 14.50 -16.95 2.81
CA ARG A 205 13.90 -17.79 1.75
C ARG A 205 13.55 -19.22 2.17
N PRO A 206 14.38 -19.96 2.93
CA PRO A 206 14.05 -21.32 3.35
C PRO A 206 12.81 -21.43 4.27
N HIS A 207 12.40 -20.31 4.85
CA HIS A 207 11.28 -20.14 5.77
C HIS A 207 10.08 -19.42 5.14
N LEU A 208 10.21 -18.96 3.90
CA LEU A 208 9.16 -18.26 3.17
C LEU A 208 8.52 -19.18 2.11
N MET A 209 7.23 -18.98 1.88
CA MET A 209 6.51 -19.46 0.71
C MET A 209 6.31 -18.30 -0.26
N THR A 210 6.31 -18.60 -1.56
CA THR A 210 6.07 -17.62 -2.62
C THR A 210 4.67 -17.80 -3.19
N ILE A 211 3.89 -16.73 -3.21
CA ILE A 211 2.52 -16.70 -3.74
C ILE A 211 2.52 -15.81 -4.98
N HIS A 212 2.07 -16.35 -6.12
CA HIS A 212 1.99 -15.61 -7.38
C HIS A 212 0.57 -15.08 -7.58
N ARG A 213 0.41 -13.75 -7.67
CA ARG A 213 -0.87 -13.06 -7.83
C ARG A 213 -0.94 -12.36 -9.19
N TYR A 214 -1.89 -12.78 -10.03
CA TYR A 214 -2.11 -12.22 -11.37
C TYR A 214 -3.15 -11.08 -11.38
N ASP A 215 -3.99 -11.02 -10.35
CA ASP A 215 -5.05 -10.03 -10.15
C ASP A 215 -4.56 -8.71 -9.54
N CYS A 216 -3.25 -8.59 -9.31
CA CYS A 216 -2.63 -7.42 -8.70
C CYS A 216 -1.71 -6.65 -9.66
N GLY A 217 -1.55 -7.12 -10.90
CA GLY A 217 -0.63 -6.50 -11.87
C GLY A 217 -1.16 -5.16 -12.43
N PRO A 218 -0.28 -4.31 -12.99
CA PRO A 218 -0.64 -2.98 -13.51
C PRO A 218 -1.76 -2.96 -14.57
N GLY A 219 -2.03 -4.11 -15.22
CA GLY A 219 -3.09 -4.26 -16.23
C GLY A 219 -4.41 -4.87 -15.71
N SER A 220 -4.52 -5.23 -14.43
CA SER A 220 -5.67 -5.98 -13.90
C SER A 220 -6.96 -5.16 -13.75
N HIS A 221 -6.89 -3.83 -13.85
CA HIS A 221 -8.02 -2.92 -13.60
C HIS A 221 -9.11 -2.90 -14.68
N LEU A 222 -8.90 -3.54 -15.84
CA LEU A 222 -9.79 -3.40 -17.01
C LEU A 222 -10.84 -4.51 -17.19
N HIS A 223 -10.80 -5.61 -16.42
CA HIS A 223 -11.61 -6.80 -16.76
C HIS A 223 -12.78 -7.14 -15.83
N HIS A 224 -13.08 -6.36 -14.79
CA HIS A 224 -14.15 -6.72 -13.84
C HIS A 224 -15.50 -6.01 -13.99
N ASN A 225 -15.71 -5.22 -15.05
CA ASN A 225 -17.07 -4.83 -15.45
C ASN A 225 -17.74 -5.97 -16.23
N ALA A 226 -18.01 -7.08 -15.55
CA ALA A 226 -18.90 -8.13 -16.05
C ALA A 226 -20.36 -7.69 -15.88
N THR A 227 -20.76 -6.69 -16.63
CA THR A 227 -22.14 -6.52 -17.11
C THR A 227 -22.09 -6.06 -18.56
N ALA A 228 -22.13 -7.06 -19.44
CA ALA A 228 -22.57 -7.00 -20.83
C ALA A 228 -21.98 -5.89 -21.72
N THR A 229 -20.88 -6.21 -22.41
CA THR A 229 -20.72 -5.81 -23.82
C THR A 229 -19.82 -6.80 -24.54
N LEU A 230 -20.44 -7.82 -25.15
CA LEU A 230 -19.87 -8.54 -26.28
C LEU A 230 -19.98 -7.60 -27.49
N ILE A 231 -18.90 -6.89 -27.81
CA ILE A 231 -18.77 -6.20 -29.10
C ILE A 231 -17.55 -6.78 -29.80
N HIS A 232 -17.83 -7.30 -31.00
CA HIS A 232 -16.86 -7.83 -31.96
C HIS A 232 -15.68 -6.88 -32.17
N SER A 233 -14.49 -7.30 -31.74
CA SER A 233 -13.23 -6.72 -32.18
C SER A 233 -12.71 -7.53 -33.36
N SER A 234 -12.73 -6.90 -34.53
CA SER A 234 -12.05 -7.32 -35.76
C SER A 234 -10.60 -7.72 -35.52
N LYS A 235 -10.19 -8.82 -36.16
CA LYS A 235 -8.81 -9.26 -36.33
C LYS A 235 -7.93 -8.09 -36.76
N SER A 236 -7.03 -7.63 -35.89
CA SER A 236 -5.78 -7.00 -36.32
C SER A 236 -4.62 -7.77 -35.71
N SER A 237 -3.78 -8.24 -36.61
CA SER A 237 -2.58 -9.03 -36.38
C SER A 237 -1.49 -8.11 -35.84
N GLY A 238 -0.88 -8.52 -34.72
CA GLY A 238 0.30 -7.86 -34.14
C GLY A 238 0.67 -8.53 -32.82
N ASN A 239 1.63 -9.45 -32.86
CA ASN A 239 2.20 -10.11 -31.69
C ASN A 239 2.76 -9.10 -30.68
N GLN A 240 2.03 -8.88 -29.59
CA GLN A 240 2.64 -8.60 -28.29
C GLN A 240 1.95 -9.52 -27.28
N GLU A 241 2.63 -10.62 -26.93
CA GLU A 241 2.36 -11.35 -25.70
C GLU A 241 2.60 -10.36 -24.55
N SER A 242 1.52 -9.72 -24.08
CA SER A 242 1.54 -9.05 -22.79
C SER A 242 1.63 -10.15 -21.74
N THR A 243 2.86 -10.52 -21.39
CA THR A 243 3.11 -11.42 -20.28
C THR A 243 2.51 -10.77 -19.03
N ASN A 244 1.38 -11.31 -18.58
CA ASN A 244 0.69 -10.92 -17.36
C ASN A 244 1.64 -11.26 -16.19
N GLU A 245 2.56 -10.35 -15.88
CA GLU A 245 3.62 -10.58 -14.90
C GLU A 245 2.98 -10.66 -13.52
N ALA A 246 2.97 -11.86 -12.94
CA ALA A 246 2.43 -12.08 -11.60
C ALA A 246 3.26 -11.33 -10.56
N ILE A 247 2.60 -10.67 -9.63
CA ILE A 247 3.27 -10.14 -8.44
C ILE A 247 3.62 -11.32 -7.54
N VAL A 248 4.89 -11.40 -7.14
CA VAL A 248 5.38 -12.39 -6.18
C VAL A 248 5.26 -11.82 -4.77
N LEU A 249 4.49 -12.51 -3.92
CA LEU A 249 4.35 -12.21 -2.50
C LEU A 249 5.07 -13.29 -1.68
N TYR A 250 5.70 -12.86 -0.59
CA TYR A 250 6.32 -13.73 0.39
C TYR A 250 5.43 -13.85 1.61
N ASP A 251 5.24 -15.07 2.09
CA ASP A 251 4.53 -15.37 3.33
C ASP A 251 5.29 -16.44 4.13
N LEU A 252 5.01 -16.59 5.42
CA LEU A 252 5.66 -17.57 6.29
C LEU A 252 5.21 -18.99 5.90
N SER A 253 6.16 -19.84 5.50
CA SER A 253 5.89 -21.21 5.03
C SER A 253 5.27 -22.14 6.07
N HIS A 254 5.44 -21.84 7.36
CA HIS A 254 4.99 -22.68 8.47
C HIS A 254 4.16 -21.88 9.46
N ASN A 255 2.96 -22.38 9.79
CA ASN A 255 2.10 -21.75 10.78
C ASN A 255 2.80 -21.63 12.15
N GLN A 256 3.67 -22.58 12.51
CA GLN A 256 4.41 -22.52 13.77
C GLN A 256 5.35 -21.31 13.85
N LEU A 257 6.01 -20.93 12.74
CA LEU A 257 6.81 -19.70 12.68
C LEU A 257 5.91 -18.45 12.76
N ARG A 258 4.74 -18.48 12.12
CA ARG A 258 3.75 -17.39 12.25
C ARG A 258 3.28 -17.22 13.70
N LEU A 259 2.96 -18.32 14.39
CA LEU A 259 2.57 -18.31 15.80
C LEU A 259 3.72 -17.83 16.69
N LEU A 260 4.96 -18.25 16.43
CA LEU A 260 6.14 -17.78 17.15
C LEU A 260 6.40 -16.29 16.94
N ALA A 261 6.27 -15.78 15.71
CA ALA A 261 6.37 -14.36 15.47
C ALA A 261 5.25 -13.58 16.18
N ARG A 262 4.00 -14.07 16.07
CA ARG A 262 2.81 -13.41 16.61
C ARG A 262 2.70 -13.44 18.14
N TYR A 263 3.09 -14.53 18.77
CA TYR A 263 2.94 -14.73 20.23
C TYR A 263 4.28 -14.78 20.96
N GLY A 264 5.40 -14.91 20.24
CA GLY A 264 6.75 -14.86 20.79
C GLY A 264 7.37 -13.48 20.64
N PHE A 265 7.49 -12.95 19.43
CA PHE A 265 8.10 -11.63 19.17
C PHE A 265 7.13 -10.47 19.40
N LEU A 266 5.87 -10.68 19.05
CA LEU A 266 4.79 -9.72 19.21
C LEU A 266 3.92 -10.07 20.43
N ARG A 267 4.52 -10.42 21.58
CA ARG A 267 3.76 -10.76 22.82
C ARG A 267 2.79 -9.66 23.22
N ASP A 268 3.23 -8.42 23.09
CA ASP A 268 2.49 -7.22 23.44
C ASP A 268 1.43 -6.87 22.38
N ASP A 269 0.18 -6.72 22.83
CA ASP A 269 -0.93 -6.25 22.01
C ASP A 269 -0.69 -4.86 21.44
N GLN A 270 0.00 -3.97 22.17
CA GLN A 270 0.30 -2.63 21.66
C GLN A 270 1.28 -2.73 20.49
N LEU A 271 2.34 -3.54 20.63
CA LEU A 271 3.27 -3.79 19.53
C LEU A 271 2.57 -4.43 18.32
N ARG A 272 1.70 -5.44 18.51
CA ARG A 272 0.89 -6.01 17.41
C ARG A 272 0.06 -4.94 16.71
N ASN A 273 -0.60 -4.07 17.48
CA ASN A 273 -1.40 -2.97 16.94
C ASN A 273 -0.56 -1.95 16.17
N CYS A 274 0.70 -1.71 16.56
CA CYS A 274 1.62 -0.86 15.78
C CYS A 274 1.87 -1.45 14.38
N TYR A 275 2.13 -2.76 14.28
CA TYR A 275 2.33 -3.42 12.98
C TYR A 275 1.07 -3.46 12.12
N TYR A 276 -0.10 -3.73 12.73
CA TYR A 276 -1.38 -3.62 12.02
C TYR A 276 -1.61 -2.22 11.47
N ARG A 277 -1.34 -1.18 12.28
CA ARG A 277 -1.45 0.21 11.86
C ARG A 277 -0.45 0.59 10.76
N GLU A 278 0.78 0.10 10.84
CA GLU A 278 1.81 0.34 9.83
C GLU A 278 1.40 -0.22 8.48
N LEU A 279 0.93 -1.48 8.45
CA LEU A 279 0.38 -2.08 7.22
C LEU A 279 -0.87 -1.34 6.74
N ALA A 280 -1.76 -0.91 7.64
CA ALA A 280 -2.95 -0.15 7.25
C ALA A 280 -2.57 1.17 6.56
N ILE A 281 -1.64 1.94 7.11
CA ILE A 281 -1.14 3.19 6.50
C ILE A 281 -0.51 2.89 5.13
N TYR A 282 0.29 1.83 5.04
CA TYR A 282 0.92 1.41 3.79
C TYR A 282 -0.13 1.10 2.71
N PHE A 283 -1.07 0.21 3.00
CA PHE A 283 -2.10 -0.18 2.02
C PHE A 283 -3.11 0.93 1.73
N GLU A 284 -3.36 1.85 2.66
CA GLU A 284 -4.19 3.04 2.42
C GLU A 284 -3.58 3.96 1.36
N SER A 285 -2.25 4.06 1.33
CA SER A 285 -1.52 4.87 0.34
C SER A 285 -1.50 4.26 -1.08
N MET A 286 -1.85 2.98 -1.21
CA MET A 286 -1.91 2.31 -2.52
C MET A 286 -3.14 2.73 -3.32
N GLU A 287 -3.03 2.76 -4.64
CA GLU A 287 -4.20 2.89 -5.51
C GLU A 287 -5.19 1.73 -5.31
N ALA A 288 -6.45 1.96 -5.68
CA ALA A 288 -7.50 0.96 -5.53
C ALA A 288 -7.20 -0.27 -6.39
N CYS A 289 -6.81 -1.38 -5.75
CA CYS A 289 -6.47 -2.64 -6.39
C CYS A 289 -6.93 -3.82 -5.52
N GLN A 290 -6.96 -5.04 -6.10
CA GLN A 290 -7.41 -6.23 -5.38
C GLN A 290 -6.58 -6.50 -4.12
N ARG A 291 -5.29 -6.14 -4.13
CA ARG A 291 -4.43 -6.27 -2.95
C ARG A 291 -4.82 -5.33 -1.82
N ARG A 292 -5.22 -4.10 -2.14
CA ARG A 292 -5.74 -3.14 -1.16
C ARG A 292 -7.07 -3.63 -0.58
N VAL A 293 -7.94 -4.22 -1.39
CA VAL A 293 -9.21 -4.85 -0.94
C VAL A 293 -8.93 -6.00 0.03
N ASP A 294 -7.98 -6.87 -0.30
CA ASP A 294 -7.67 -8.07 0.48
C ASP A 294 -7.00 -7.75 1.85
N GLU A 295 -6.15 -6.72 1.91
CA GLU A 295 -5.32 -6.42 3.08
C GLU A 295 -5.86 -5.24 3.92
N LEU A 296 -6.16 -4.09 3.32
CA LEU A 296 -6.42 -2.86 4.08
C LEU A 296 -7.52 -3.01 5.14
N PRO A 297 -8.72 -3.56 4.85
CA PRO A 297 -9.80 -3.59 5.81
C PRO A 297 -9.52 -4.50 7.00
N VAL A 298 -8.86 -5.65 6.78
CA VAL A 298 -8.49 -6.53 7.90
C VAL A 298 -7.47 -5.82 8.79
N GLN A 299 -6.53 -5.05 8.23
CA GLN A 299 -5.59 -4.29 9.05
C GLN A 299 -6.30 -3.19 9.86
N LEU A 300 -7.24 -2.46 9.24
CA LEU A 300 -8.04 -1.42 9.90
C LEU A 300 -8.97 -1.97 10.99
N GLU A 301 -9.60 -3.12 10.75
CA GLU A 301 -10.39 -3.85 11.74
C GLU A 301 -9.54 -4.22 12.96
N ARG A 302 -8.36 -4.81 12.73
CA ARG A 302 -7.47 -5.27 13.81
C ARG A 302 -6.96 -4.13 14.68
N CYS A 303 -6.73 -2.95 14.11
CA CYS A 303 -6.32 -1.76 14.87
C CYS A 303 -7.48 -0.82 15.25
N SER A 304 -8.74 -1.26 15.07
CA SER A 304 -9.96 -0.52 15.44
C SER A 304 -10.07 0.87 14.82
N MET A 305 -9.57 1.06 13.60
CA MET A 305 -9.64 2.32 12.85
C MET A 305 -10.96 2.42 12.06
N TRP A 306 -12.09 2.41 12.78
CA TRP A 306 -13.44 2.27 12.21
C TRP A 306 -13.82 3.33 11.17
N SER A 307 -13.49 4.59 11.41
CA SER A 307 -13.81 5.67 10.46
C SER A 307 -13.03 5.53 9.15
N VAL A 308 -11.78 5.07 9.21
CA VAL A 308 -10.97 4.82 8.01
C VAL A 308 -11.47 3.57 7.29
N LEU A 309 -11.86 2.53 8.04
CA LEU A 309 -12.49 1.33 7.49
C LEU A 309 -13.75 1.68 6.70
N GLN A 310 -14.67 2.43 7.30
CA GLN A 310 -15.87 2.94 6.65
C GLN A 310 -15.54 3.68 5.34
N ASN A 311 -14.63 4.66 5.38
CA ASN A 311 -14.20 5.38 4.18
C ASN A 311 -13.63 4.47 3.10
N SER A 312 -12.90 3.42 3.49
CA SER A 312 -12.34 2.44 2.55
C SER A 312 -13.41 1.56 1.87
N LEU A 313 -14.52 1.26 2.55
CA LEU A 313 -15.62 0.46 2.00
C LEU A 313 -16.46 1.24 1.00
N VAL A 314 -16.67 2.54 1.23
CA VAL A 314 -17.48 3.39 0.34
C VAL A 314 -16.67 4.09 -0.74
N ASN A 315 -15.33 4.11 -0.67
CA ASN A 315 -14.49 4.68 -1.71
C ASN A 315 -14.85 4.09 -3.08
N MET A 316 -15.19 4.93 -4.06
CA MET A 316 -15.86 4.46 -5.28
C MET A 316 -15.03 3.48 -6.11
N LYS A 317 -13.72 3.72 -6.22
CA LYS A 317 -12.79 2.84 -6.93
C LYS A 317 -12.62 1.50 -6.22
N MET A 318 -12.56 1.51 -4.88
CA MET A 318 -12.51 0.28 -4.07
C MET A 318 -13.84 -0.48 -4.09
N PHE A 319 -14.97 0.22 -4.03
CA PHE A 319 -16.30 -0.37 -4.01
C PHE A 319 -16.57 -1.21 -5.27
N GLN A 320 -16.13 -0.74 -6.43
CA GLN A 320 -16.22 -1.51 -7.68
C GLN A 320 -15.45 -2.85 -7.63
N LEU A 321 -14.40 -2.94 -6.82
CA LEU A 321 -13.66 -4.18 -6.59
C LEU A 321 -14.32 -5.04 -5.48
N TRP A 322 -14.83 -4.39 -4.43
CA TRP A 322 -15.57 -5.04 -3.33
C TRP A 322 -16.83 -5.75 -3.79
N TRP A 323 -17.62 -5.09 -4.64
CA TRP A 323 -18.90 -5.60 -5.10
C TRP A 323 -18.78 -6.58 -6.26
N SER A 324 -17.82 -7.49 -6.12
CA SER A 324 -17.61 -8.64 -6.99
C SER A 324 -18.01 -9.92 -6.27
N GLU A 325 -18.30 -10.99 -7.03
CA GLU A 325 -18.67 -12.29 -6.46
C GLU A 325 -17.63 -12.82 -5.46
N ARG A 326 -16.33 -12.58 -5.75
CA ARG A 326 -15.22 -12.99 -4.88
C ARG A 326 -15.23 -12.29 -3.51
N ASN A 327 -15.48 -10.98 -3.49
CA ASN A 327 -15.24 -10.16 -2.29
C ASN A 327 -16.54 -9.82 -1.53
N ARG A 328 -17.72 -10.08 -2.13
CA ARG A 328 -19.02 -9.68 -1.60
C ARG A 328 -19.26 -10.17 -0.16
N GLN A 329 -18.90 -11.41 0.17
CA GLN A 329 -19.10 -11.94 1.53
C GLN A 329 -18.28 -11.18 2.58
N GLU A 330 -17.01 -10.89 2.29
CA GLU A 330 -16.15 -10.12 3.19
C GLU A 330 -16.61 -8.66 3.30
N PHE A 331 -17.08 -8.07 2.20
CA PHE A 331 -17.66 -6.75 2.21
C PHE A 331 -18.83 -6.66 3.21
N PHE A 332 -19.76 -7.62 3.17
CA PHE A 332 -20.85 -7.73 4.14
C PHE A 332 -20.33 -7.88 5.57
N PHE A 333 -19.30 -8.71 5.77
CA PHE A 333 -18.69 -8.89 7.08
C PHE A 333 -18.19 -7.56 7.66
N TYR A 334 -17.48 -6.73 6.89
CA TYR A 334 -16.99 -5.44 7.41
C TYR A 334 -18.11 -4.45 7.70
N TRP A 335 -19.18 -4.41 6.91
CA TRP A 335 -20.36 -3.61 7.26
C TRP A 335 -21.04 -4.09 8.55
N MET A 336 -21.09 -5.40 8.79
CA MET A 336 -21.58 -5.95 10.07
C MET A 336 -20.66 -5.56 11.24
N VAL A 337 -19.34 -5.61 11.05
CA VAL A 337 -18.38 -5.14 12.06
C VAL A 337 -18.60 -3.67 12.37
N LEU A 338 -18.75 -2.80 11.36
CA LEU A 338 -19.02 -1.37 11.56
C LEU A 338 -20.33 -1.13 12.30
N SER A 339 -21.41 -1.84 11.94
CA SER A 339 -22.70 -1.72 12.62
C SER A 339 -22.66 -2.12 14.10
N SER A 340 -21.70 -2.96 14.48
CA SER A 340 -21.55 -3.46 15.86
C SER A 340 -20.62 -2.57 16.69
N ASN A 341 -19.67 -1.88 16.06
CA ASN A 341 -18.61 -1.14 16.74
C ASN A 341 -18.73 0.38 16.61
N CYS A 342 -19.63 0.89 15.77
CA CYS A 342 -19.85 2.32 15.58
C CYS A 342 -21.33 2.66 15.46
N SER A 343 -21.75 3.70 16.18
CA SER A 343 -23.18 4.05 16.36
C SER A 343 -23.75 5.01 15.32
N MET A 344 -22.95 5.46 14.34
CA MET A 344 -23.31 6.59 13.45
C MET A 344 -23.05 6.26 11.96
N HIS A 345 -23.61 5.16 11.46
CA HIS A 345 -23.49 4.82 10.04
C HIS A 345 -24.87 4.69 9.39
N ASP A 346 -25.14 5.54 8.41
CA ASP A 346 -26.18 5.31 7.41
C ASP A 346 -25.45 5.08 6.07
N PRO A 347 -25.48 3.84 5.54
CA PRO A 347 -24.81 3.51 4.28
C PRO A 347 -25.19 4.48 3.14
N VAL A 348 -26.42 4.99 3.13
CA VAL A 348 -26.86 5.93 2.09
C VAL A 348 -26.09 7.24 2.16
N ASP A 349 -25.93 7.82 3.35
CA ASP A 349 -25.19 9.09 3.51
C ASP A 349 -23.70 8.92 3.20
N ASP A 350 -23.14 7.76 3.52
CA ASP A 350 -21.74 7.45 3.23
C ASP A 350 -21.46 7.30 1.74
N PHE A 351 -22.34 6.59 1.01
CA PHE A 351 -22.23 6.46 -0.44
C PHE A 351 -22.49 7.79 -1.16
N ILE A 352 -23.42 8.62 -0.68
CA ILE A 352 -23.66 9.95 -1.25
C ILE A 352 -22.39 10.80 -1.14
N ARG A 353 -21.81 10.90 0.07
CA ARG A 353 -20.59 11.68 0.29
C ARG A 353 -19.43 11.18 -0.58
N SER A 354 -19.21 9.85 -0.61
CA SER A 354 -18.13 9.26 -1.42
C SER A 354 -18.35 9.48 -2.92
N LEU A 355 -19.60 9.43 -3.38
CA LEU A 355 -19.95 9.70 -4.78
C LEU A 355 -19.70 11.17 -5.15
N ASP A 356 -20.07 12.11 -4.28
CA ASP A 356 -19.81 13.54 -4.50
C ASP A 356 -18.31 13.83 -4.61
N GLU A 357 -17.50 13.22 -3.72
CA GLU A 357 -16.04 13.29 -3.77
C GLU A 357 -15.49 12.70 -5.08
N TYR A 358 -16.00 11.55 -5.51
CA TYR A 358 -15.60 10.90 -6.76
C TYR A 358 -15.94 11.74 -7.99
N ILE A 359 -17.14 12.32 -8.04
CA ILE A 359 -17.58 13.21 -9.13
C ILE A 359 -16.67 14.44 -9.21
N ALA A 360 -16.35 15.03 -8.06
CA ALA A 360 -15.51 16.24 -8.00
C ALA A 360 -14.06 15.98 -8.43
N GLN A 361 -13.51 14.81 -8.14
CA GLN A 361 -12.11 14.49 -8.41
C GLN A 361 -11.88 13.90 -9.81
N GLU A 362 -12.74 12.98 -10.25
CA GLU A 362 -12.48 12.15 -11.42
C GLU A 362 -13.31 12.55 -12.64
N ALA A 363 -14.34 13.39 -12.46
CA ALA A 363 -15.26 13.82 -13.52
C ALA A 363 -15.75 12.65 -14.40
N PRO A 364 -16.36 11.61 -13.81
CA PRO A 364 -16.74 10.39 -14.53
C PRO A 364 -17.77 10.68 -15.62
N SER A 365 -17.73 9.84 -16.66
CA SER A 365 -18.75 9.86 -17.72
C SER A 365 -20.13 9.48 -17.17
N THR A 366 -21.18 9.90 -17.88
CA THR A 366 -22.57 9.54 -17.52
C THR A 366 -22.81 8.04 -17.51
N GLU A 367 -22.10 7.28 -18.35
CA GLU A 367 -22.19 5.81 -18.38
C GLU A 367 -21.54 5.17 -17.16
N GLN A 368 -20.38 5.67 -16.74
CA GLN A 368 -19.72 5.23 -15.51
C GLN A 368 -20.58 5.55 -14.29
N LEU A 369 -21.19 6.75 -14.24
CA LEU A 369 -22.11 7.12 -13.17
C LEU A 369 -23.33 6.20 -13.12
N LEU A 370 -23.97 5.93 -14.27
CA LEU A 370 -25.09 5.00 -14.33
C LEU A 370 -24.71 3.61 -13.82
N SER A 371 -23.54 3.10 -14.23
CA SER A 371 -23.03 1.82 -13.72
C SER A 371 -22.87 1.84 -12.20
N ILE A 372 -22.28 2.90 -11.64
CA ILE A 372 -22.12 3.05 -10.19
C ILE A 372 -23.47 3.11 -9.47
N PHE A 373 -24.45 3.86 -9.99
CA PHE A 373 -25.79 3.92 -9.42
C PHE A 373 -26.45 2.55 -9.36
N LEU A 374 -26.35 1.76 -10.43
CA LEU A 374 -26.87 0.40 -10.47
C LEU A 374 -26.19 -0.49 -9.43
N THR A 375 -24.86 -0.45 -9.33
CA THR A 375 -24.08 -1.26 -8.38
C THR A 375 -24.40 -0.90 -6.93
N ILE A 376 -24.48 0.39 -6.58
CA ILE A 376 -24.83 0.82 -5.22
C ILE A 376 -26.27 0.41 -4.89
N THR A 377 -27.20 0.56 -5.84
CA THR A 377 -28.60 0.18 -5.62
C THR A 377 -28.73 -1.33 -5.36
N ASP A 378 -28.00 -2.16 -6.12
CA ASP A 378 -27.92 -3.61 -5.89
C ASP A 378 -27.37 -3.93 -4.49
N PHE A 379 -26.28 -3.27 -4.08
CA PHE A 379 -25.75 -3.41 -2.72
C PHE A 379 -26.77 -3.04 -1.66
N LEU A 380 -27.41 -1.87 -1.75
CA LEU A 380 -28.36 -1.40 -0.74
C LEU A 380 -29.57 -2.33 -0.62
N ARG A 381 -30.04 -2.91 -1.75
CA ARG A 381 -31.10 -3.94 -1.73
C ARG A 381 -30.65 -5.24 -1.07
N ALA A 382 -29.39 -5.60 -1.19
CA ALA A 382 -28.86 -6.77 -0.52
C ALA A 382 -28.60 -6.50 0.98
N TRP A 383 -28.10 -5.31 1.32
CA TRP A 383 -27.85 -4.86 2.69
C TRP A 383 -29.13 -4.72 3.51
N GLN A 384 -30.20 -4.13 2.95
CA GLN A 384 -31.47 -3.99 3.68
C GLN A 384 -32.02 -5.35 4.11
N LYS A 385 -31.87 -6.41 3.32
CA LYS A 385 -32.34 -7.77 3.69
C LYS A 385 -31.60 -8.32 4.89
N VAL A 386 -30.32 -7.96 5.04
CA VAL A 386 -29.50 -8.33 6.20
C VAL A 386 -29.86 -7.47 7.41
N ASP A 387 -30.07 -6.16 7.22
CA ASP A 387 -30.33 -5.22 8.32
C ASP A 387 -31.78 -5.24 8.85
N GLU A 388 -32.78 -5.47 8.00
CA GLU A 388 -34.19 -5.65 8.39
C GLU A 388 -34.38 -6.86 9.31
N SER A 389 -33.50 -7.86 9.22
CA SER A 389 -33.49 -8.97 10.19
C SER A 389 -33.09 -8.54 11.61
N ARG A 390 -32.51 -7.34 11.76
CA ARG A 390 -31.93 -6.80 13.00
C ARG A 390 -32.68 -5.60 13.55
N VAL A 391 -33.30 -4.76 12.70
CA VAL A 391 -33.95 -3.50 13.11
C VAL A 391 -35.47 -3.59 12.96
N VAL A 392 -36.20 -3.28 14.04
CA VAL A 392 -37.67 -3.19 14.04
C VAL A 392 -38.12 -2.09 13.09
N ASN A 393 -38.99 -2.44 12.13
CA ASN A 393 -39.56 -1.58 11.08
C ASN A 393 -39.87 -0.15 11.54
N LEU A 394 -38.95 0.78 11.30
CA LEU A 394 -39.20 2.22 11.38
C LEU A 394 -39.98 2.62 10.14
N VAL A 395 -41.31 2.68 10.27
CA VAL A 395 -42.20 3.21 9.22
C VAL A 395 -42.05 4.72 9.17
N LEU A 396 -41.05 5.20 8.44
CA LEU A 396 -40.88 6.62 8.12
C LEU A 396 -41.88 7.00 7.02
N SER A 397 -42.93 7.73 7.39
CA SER A 397 -43.86 8.34 6.43
C SER A 397 -43.14 9.37 5.58
N ARG A 398 -42.79 9.01 4.34
CA ARG A 398 -42.18 9.91 3.35
C ARG A 398 -43.03 9.99 2.08
N PRO A 399 -42.93 11.10 1.32
CA PRO A 399 -43.59 11.22 0.02
C PRO A 399 -43.24 10.05 -0.88
N LYS A 400 -44.16 9.69 -1.79
CA LYS A 400 -43.88 8.67 -2.79
C LYS A 400 -42.67 9.12 -3.61
N PRO A 401 -41.62 8.30 -3.71
CA PRO A 401 -40.44 8.67 -4.45
C PRO A 401 -40.74 8.78 -5.95
N PRO A 402 -40.02 9.65 -6.68
CA PRO A 402 -40.24 9.84 -8.11
C PRO A 402 -39.97 8.53 -8.85
N GLN A 403 -40.91 8.14 -9.70
CA GLN A 403 -40.80 6.90 -10.48
C GLN A 403 -40.02 7.18 -11.76
N LEU A 404 -38.90 6.47 -11.96
CA LEU A 404 -38.09 6.59 -13.17
C LEU A 404 -38.94 6.34 -14.43
N GLN A 405 -39.84 5.35 -14.38
CA GLN A 405 -40.74 5.04 -15.48
C GLN A 405 -41.69 6.19 -15.82
N GLU A 406 -42.24 6.88 -14.82
CA GLU A 406 -43.11 8.04 -15.03
C GLU A 406 -42.34 9.21 -15.64
N PHE A 407 -41.11 9.44 -15.17
CA PHE A 407 -40.21 10.44 -15.74
C PHE A 407 -39.90 10.14 -17.21
N LEU A 408 -39.49 8.91 -17.54
CA LEU A 408 -39.21 8.51 -18.92
C LEU A 408 -40.44 8.66 -19.83
N THR A 409 -41.62 8.30 -19.32
CA THR A 409 -42.89 8.46 -20.06
C THR A 409 -43.20 9.95 -20.28
N SER A 410 -42.90 10.81 -19.30
CA SER A 410 -43.13 12.26 -19.39
C SER A 410 -42.22 12.96 -20.41
N LEU A 411 -41.05 12.39 -20.72
CA LEU A 411 -40.15 12.93 -21.74
C LEU A 411 -40.72 12.79 -23.17
N GLY A 412 -41.80 12.02 -23.37
CA GLY A 412 -42.59 11.95 -24.61
C GLY A 412 -41.90 11.29 -25.82
N THR A 413 -40.56 11.23 -25.84
CA THR A 413 -39.74 10.70 -26.94
C THR A 413 -39.01 9.40 -26.60
N PHE A 414 -39.14 8.88 -25.38
CA PHE A 414 -38.50 7.63 -24.99
C PHE A 414 -39.26 6.44 -25.58
N SER A 415 -38.61 5.72 -26.50
CA SER A 415 -39.09 4.42 -26.98
C SER A 415 -37.91 3.49 -27.21
N THR A 416 -37.98 2.30 -26.62
CA THR A 416 -37.00 1.21 -26.85
C THR A 416 -37.12 0.59 -28.23
N SER A 417 -38.18 0.91 -28.99
CA SER A 417 -38.42 0.37 -30.34
C SER A 417 -37.33 0.70 -31.37
N ASN A 418 -36.53 1.75 -31.13
CA ASN A 418 -35.43 2.15 -32.01
C ASN A 418 -34.09 1.49 -31.63
N LEU A 419 -34.06 0.67 -30.58
CA LEU A 419 -32.87 -0.05 -30.12
C LEU A 419 -32.86 -1.47 -30.70
N SER A 420 -31.68 -2.10 -30.73
CA SER A 420 -31.59 -3.54 -30.97
C SER A 420 -32.32 -4.30 -29.85
N GLU A 421 -32.78 -5.53 -30.11
CA GLU A 421 -33.45 -6.36 -29.11
C GLU A 421 -32.59 -6.54 -27.84
N SER A 422 -31.29 -6.79 -28.01
CA SER A 422 -30.33 -6.90 -26.91
C SER A 422 -30.15 -5.60 -26.11
N ASP A 423 -30.17 -4.45 -26.79
CA ASP A 423 -30.03 -3.15 -26.12
C ASP A 423 -31.32 -2.76 -25.40
N ALA A 424 -32.48 -3.04 -26.00
CA ALA A 424 -33.77 -2.84 -25.38
C ALA A 424 -33.92 -3.67 -24.09
N GLU A 425 -33.53 -4.94 -24.13
CA GLU A 425 -33.49 -5.79 -22.93
C GLU A 425 -32.53 -5.26 -21.86
N ARG A 426 -31.35 -4.79 -22.26
CA ARG A 426 -30.38 -4.21 -21.33
C ARG A 426 -30.92 -2.94 -20.66
N VAL A 427 -31.49 -2.03 -21.45
CA VAL A 427 -32.10 -0.79 -20.95
C VAL A 427 -33.27 -1.11 -20.02
N GLN A 428 -34.10 -2.12 -20.35
CA GLN A 428 -35.19 -2.54 -19.47
C GLN A 428 -34.68 -3.06 -18.13
N LYS A 429 -33.63 -3.90 -18.13
CA LYS A 429 -32.99 -4.37 -16.89
C LYS A 429 -32.45 -3.23 -16.03
N GLU A 430 -31.89 -2.19 -16.65
CA GLU A 430 -31.41 -1.00 -15.95
C GLU A 430 -32.56 -0.17 -15.36
N ILE A 431 -33.67 -0.03 -16.07
CA ILE A 431 -34.90 0.59 -15.54
C ILE A 431 -35.41 -0.20 -14.35
N ASP A 432 -35.59 -1.51 -14.50
CA ASP A 432 -36.11 -2.38 -13.44
C ASP A 432 -35.21 -2.33 -12.19
N ALA A 433 -33.90 -2.21 -12.38
CA ALA A 433 -32.94 -2.05 -11.29
C ALA A 433 -33.01 -0.68 -10.59
N LEU A 434 -33.55 0.37 -11.21
CA LEU A 434 -33.61 1.74 -10.64
C LEU A 434 -35.03 2.17 -10.27
N VAL A 435 -36.04 1.36 -10.59
CA VAL A 435 -37.41 1.51 -10.11
C VAL A 435 -37.51 1.00 -8.66
N ILE A 436 -38.47 1.57 -7.94
CA ILE A 436 -38.70 1.26 -6.54
C ILE A 436 -39.72 0.14 -6.44
N HIS A 437 -39.31 -0.95 -5.81
CA HIS A 437 -40.13 -2.14 -5.64
C HIS A 437 -40.92 -2.09 -4.31
N PRO A 438 -42.01 -2.88 -4.17
CA PRO A 438 -42.77 -2.97 -2.93
C PRO A 438 -41.92 -3.38 -1.71
N GLU A 439 -40.98 -4.29 -1.92
CA GLU A 439 -40.05 -4.83 -0.93
C GLU A 439 -38.84 -3.94 -0.64
N ASP A 440 -38.68 -2.83 -1.37
CA ASP A 440 -37.58 -1.90 -1.07
C ASP A 440 -37.83 -1.20 0.27
N GLY A 441 -36.83 -1.28 1.15
CA GLY A 441 -36.83 -0.69 2.48
C GLY A 441 -36.33 0.74 2.51
N TYR A 442 -35.97 1.21 3.71
CA TYR A 442 -35.56 2.60 3.95
C TYR A 442 -34.36 3.03 3.10
N TYR A 443 -33.28 2.24 3.09
CA TYR A 443 -32.03 2.62 2.44
C TYR A 443 -32.19 2.81 0.93
N VAL A 444 -32.84 1.86 0.25
CA VAL A 444 -33.00 1.87 -1.21
C VAL A 444 -33.91 3.02 -1.64
N ARG A 445 -35.05 3.22 -0.95
CA ARG A 445 -35.96 4.33 -1.24
C ARG A 445 -35.27 5.68 -1.05
N ARG A 446 -34.51 5.86 0.04
CA ARG A 446 -33.77 7.10 0.31
C ARG A 446 -32.70 7.36 -0.74
N TRP A 447 -31.94 6.34 -1.12
CA TRP A 447 -30.91 6.42 -2.15
C TRP A 447 -31.47 6.86 -3.49
N LEU A 448 -32.48 6.13 -4.01
CA LEU A 448 -33.08 6.42 -5.31
C LEU A 448 -33.74 7.80 -5.33
N TRP A 449 -34.37 8.22 -4.23
CA TRP A 449 -34.93 9.57 -4.12
C TRP A 449 -33.85 10.65 -4.18
N THR A 450 -32.79 10.50 -3.38
CA THR A 450 -31.76 11.53 -3.23
C THR A 450 -30.92 11.66 -4.49
N GLN A 451 -30.68 10.55 -5.17
CA GLN A 451 -29.85 10.50 -6.38
C GLN A 451 -30.66 10.62 -7.68
N PHE A 452 -31.99 10.75 -7.60
CA PHE A 452 -32.88 10.78 -8.77
C PHE A 452 -32.44 11.77 -9.87
N PRO A 453 -32.05 13.03 -9.58
CA PRO A 453 -31.64 13.96 -10.63
C PRO A 453 -30.41 13.50 -11.42
N LEU A 454 -29.43 12.90 -10.73
CA LEU A 454 -28.22 12.39 -11.36
C LEU A 454 -28.49 11.09 -12.13
N ILE A 455 -29.31 10.20 -11.56
CA ILE A 455 -29.75 8.97 -12.23
C ILE A 455 -30.48 9.31 -13.53
N GLY A 456 -31.45 10.22 -13.49
CA GLY A 456 -32.21 10.64 -14.66
C GLY A 456 -31.31 11.20 -15.77
N THR A 457 -30.38 12.08 -15.42
CA THR A 457 -29.43 12.70 -16.37
C THR A 457 -28.49 11.66 -16.98
N ALA A 458 -27.97 10.74 -16.16
CA ALA A 458 -27.05 9.69 -16.59
C ALA A 458 -27.74 8.71 -17.56
N PHE A 459 -28.98 8.33 -17.24
CA PHE A 459 -29.80 7.44 -18.04
C PHE A 459 -30.22 8.08 -19.37
N GLU A 460 -30.71 9.33 -19.33
CA GLU A 460 -31.04 10.13 -20.51
C GLU A 460 -29.85 10.20 -21.48
N SER A 461 -28.68 10.59 -20.96
CA SER A 461 -27.46 10.74 -21.75
C SER A 461 -27.01 9.46 -22.46
N ARG A 462 -27.35 8.29 -21.92
CA ARG A 462 -27.02 7.00 -22.54
C ARG A 462 -28.00 6.65 -23.65
N VAL A 463 -29.30 6.72 -23.36
CA VAL A 463 -30.36 6.34 -24.32
C VAL A 463 -30.34 7.26 -25.54
N PHE A 464 -30.19 8.57 -25.35
CA PHE A 464 -30.19 9.53 -26.45
C PHE A 464 -28.89 9.51 -27.28
N ARG A 465 -27.76 9.06 -26.72
CA ARG A 465 -26.54 8.82 -27.50
C ARG A 465 -26.67 7.60 -28.42
N THR A 466 -27.23 6.50 -27.93
CA THR A 466 -27.39 5.27 -28.73
C THR A 466 -28.28 5.49 -29.95
N THR A 467 -29.35 6.28 -29.79
CA THR A 467 -30.27 6.62 -30.90
C THR A 467 -29.68 7.60 -31.92
N ALA A 468 -28.77 8.48 -31.50
CA ALA A 468 -28.08 9.42 -32.40
C ALA A 468 -26.97 8.73 -33.22
N SER A 469 -26.20 7.81 -32.62
CA SER A 469 -25.14 7.08 -33.33
C SER A 469 -25.68 6.08 -34.36
N GLY A 470 -26.86 5.49 -34.14
CA GLY A 470 -27.49 4.58 -35.10
C GLY A 470 -27.89 5.22 -36.44
N ARG A 471 -27.99 6.56 -36.51
CA ARG A 471 -28.37 7.28 -37.74
C ARG A 471 -27.21 7.59 -38.69
N ASN A 472 -25.95 7.50 -38.24
CA ASN A 472 -24.79 7.87 -39.07
C ASN A 472 -24.19 6.73 -39.90
N VAL A 473 -24.70 5.49 -39.79
CA VAL A 473 -24.17 4.32 -40.51
C VAL A 473 -24.86 4.06 -41.86
N LEU A 474 -25.94 4.79 -42.21
CA LEU A 474 -26.73 4.54 -43.42
C LEU A 474 -26.46 5.48 -44.61
N ASN A 475 -25.40 6.30 -44.58
CA ASN A 475 -25.05 7.20 -45.70
C ASN A 475 -23.66 6.93 -46.27
N GLY A 476 -23.38 5.68 -46.63
CA GLY A 476 -22.17 5.30 -47.32
C GLY A 476 -22.31 3.93 -47.96
N ASP A 477 -23.10 3.83 -49.04
CA ASP A 477 -22.78 3.02 -50.21
C ASP A 477 -23.96 3.01 -51.19
N SER A 478 -23.81 3.77 -52.27
CA SER A 478 -24.58 3.58 -53.50
C SER A 478 -23.65 3.86 -54.66
N ASN A 479 -22.82 2.87 -54.99
CA ASN A 479 -22.05 2.87 -56.22
C ASN A 479 -21.88 1.42 -56.73
N ALA A 480 -22.79 0.99 -57.60
CA ALA A 480 -22.59 -0.18 -58.45
C ALA A 480 -23.20 0.14 -59.82
N GLY A 481 -22.31 0.39 -60.78
CA GLY A 481 -22.65 0.80 -62.13
C GLY A 481 -23.13 -0.33 -63.03
N VAL A 482 -23.86 0.06 -64.07
CA VAL A 482 -24.00 -0.70 -65.32
C VAL A 482 -23.77 0.29 -66.48
N ARG A 483 -23.02 -0.19 -67.47
CA ARG A 483 -22.45 0.51 -68.63
C ARG A 483 -23.45 0.71 -69.78
N GLU A 484 -22.96 1.49 -70.77
CA GLU A 484 -23.43 1.77 -72.14
C GLU A 484 -24.25 3.07 -72.26
N GLY A 485 -23.97 4.02 -73.15
CA GLY A 485 -22.94 4.22 -74.17
C GLY A 485 -23.23 5.52 -74.95
N VAL A 486 -22.18 6.09 -75.54
CA VAL A 486 -22.17 6.91 -76.77
C VAL A 486 -22.54 8.43 -76.72
N SER A 487 -21.51 9.23 -77.06
CA SER A 487 -21.49 10.42 -77.93
C SER A 487 -21.59 11.87 -77.37
N SER A 488 -20.54 12.62 -77.76
CA SER A 488 -20.46 14.04 -78.18
C SER A 488 -20.69 15.17 -77.16
N GLY A 489 -19.63 15.95 -76.89
CA GLY A 489 -19.68 17.31 -76.30
C GLY A 489 -20.09 18.39 -77.32
N PRO A 490 -19.63 19.66 -77.22
CA PRO A 490 -19.09 20.44 -76.10
C PRO A 490 -19.76 21.84 -75.95
N GLY A 491 -19.44 22.61 -74.89
CA GLY A 491 -19.70 24.07 -74.82
C GLY A 491 -20.19 24.55 -73.45
N LYS A 492 -19.42 25.37 -72.73
CA LYS A 492 -19.35 26.85 -72.74
C LYS A 492 -20.30 27.55 -71.73
N THR A 493 -19.66 28.14 -70.72
CA THR A 493 -19.85 29.53 -70.18
C THR A 493 -21.18 30.01 -69.54
N ILE A 494 -20.98 30.71 -68.41
CA ILE A 494 -21.61 32.00 -67.98
C ILE A 494 -22.89 31.97 -67.09
N SER A 495 -22.65 32.34 -65.83
CA SER A 495 -23.30 33.37 -64.97
C SER A 495 -24.78 33.32 -64.54
N SER A 496 -24.91 33.63 -63.24
CA SER A 496 -25.72 34.72 -62.65
C SER A 496 -26.96 34.37 -61.82
N VAL A 497 -26.85 34.76 -60.53
CA VAL A 497 -27.78 35.57 -59.74
C VAL A 497 -29.25 35.11 -59.66
N LYS A 498 -29.70 34.75 -58.45
CA LYS A 498 -30.80 35.49 -57.79
C LYS A 498 -30.89 35.24 -56.28
N LYS A 499 -31.03 36.38 -55.59
CA LYS A 499 -31.34 36.56 -54.16
C LYS A 499 -32.67 35.90 -53.77
N GLY A 500 -32.75 35.44 -52.53
CA GLY A 500 -33.99 35.10 -51.84
C GLY A 500 -33.77 35.02 -50.34
N SER A 501 -33.88 36.17 -49.67
CA SER A 501 -33.85 36.34 -48.22
C SER A 501 -35.10 35.79 -47.54
N ALA A 502 -34.95 35.00 -46.48
CA ALA A 502 -36.00 34.81 -45.47
C ALA A 502 -35.39 34.63 -44.09
N LYS A 503 -35.65 35.62 -43.23
CA LYS A 503 -35.43 35.62 -41.78
C LYS A 503 -36.22 34.47 -41.14
N LYS A 504 -35.60 33.71 -40.24
CA LYS A 504 -36.33 32.98 -39.19
C LYS A 504 -35.63 33.15 -37.84
N THR A 505 -36.49 33.45 -36.89
CA THR A 505 -36.31 33.96 -35.55
C THR A 505 -35.75 32.88 -34.62
N TYR A 506 -34.66 33.18 -33.92
CA TYR A 506 -34.16 32.37 -32.81
C TYR A 506 -34.97 32.72 -31.55
N HIS A 507 -35.69 31.74 -31.01
CA HIS A 507 -36.16 31.75 -29.62
C HIS A 507 -35.29 30.79 -28.81
N SER A 508 -34.36 31.37 -28.05
CA SER A 508 -33.63 30.73 -26.96
C SER A 508 -34.47 30.83 -25.68
N PRO A 509 -34.69 29.75 -24.91
CA PRO A 509 -35.09 29.89 -23.52
C PRO A 509 -33.84 29.95 -22.64
N SER A 510 -33.62 31.14 -22.08
CA SER A 510 -32.73 31.40 -20.96
C SER A 510 -33.27 30.71 -19.70
N PHE A 511 -32.42 30.00 -18.95
CA PHE A 511 -32.69 29.72 -17.54
C PHE A 511 -31.54 30.19 -16.65
N VAL A 512 -31.98 30.85 -15.59
CA VAL A 512 -31.25 31.72 -14.69
C VAL A 512 -30.75 30.90 -13.50
N LEU A 513 -29.43 30.88 -13.29
CA LEU A 513 -28.80 30.44 -12.05
C LEU A 513 -28.95 31.52 -10.97
N PRO A 514 -29.28 31.17 -9.71
CA PRO A 514 -29.09 32.09 -8.59
C PRO A 514 -27.63 32.02 -8.08
N LYS A 515 -26.90 33.14 -8.19
CA LYS A 515 -25.87 33.56 -7.22
C LYS A 515 -26.59 34.37 -6.14
N GLY A 516 -26.31 34.35 -4.84
CA GLY A 516 -25.26 33.77 -4.00
C GLY A 516 -25.10 34.69 -2.78
N VAL A 517 -24.83 34.16 -1.57
CA VAL A 517 -24.27 34.87 -0.38
C VAL A 517 -23.80 33.72 0.55
N GLY A 518 -22.57 33.52 0.99
CA GLY A 518 -21.49 34.42 1.35
C GLY A 518 -21.26 34.30 2.87
N LYS A 519 -20.25 33.53 3.33
CA LYS A 519 -19.34 33.87 4.46
C LYS A 519 -18.33 32.77 4.79
N SER A 520 -17.07 33.19 4.71
CA SER A 520 -15.82 32.74 5.33
C SER A 520 -15.88 31.80 6.55
N LYS A 521 -14.98 30.80 6.58
CA LYS A 521 -14.08 30.55 7.73
C LYS A 521 -12.92 29.58 7.38
N LYS A 522 -11.74 30.21 7.30
CA LYS A 522 -10.38 29.76 7.71
C LYS A 522 -10.08 28.26 7.76
N SER A 523 -9.18 27.88 6.85
CA SER A 523 -8.19 26.80 6.99
C SER A 523 -7.52 26.80 8.38
N LEU A 524 -7.54 25.65 9.03
CA LEU A 524 -6.73 25.33 10.21
C LEU A 524 -5.92 24.08 9.87
N ALA A 525 -4.66 24.29 9.51
CA ALA A 525 -3.63 23.26 9.51
C ALA A 525 -3.30 22.84 10.95
N PRO A 526 -3.14 21.55 11.27
CA PRO A 526 -2.54 21.14 12.51
C PRO A 526 -1.01 21.07 12.35
N THR A 527 -0.35 22.09 12.91
CA THR A 527 1.08 22.16 13.16
C THR A 527 1.60 21.01 14.02
N LYS A 528 2.71 20.41 13.57
CA LYS A 528 3.65 19.59 14.35
C LYS A 528 3.93 20.22 15.72
N ARG A 529 3.74 19.48 16.81
CA ARG A 529 4.43 19.71 18.09
C ARG A 529 4.85 18.38 18.72
N ARG A 530 6.17 18.16 18.67
CA ARG A 530 6.91 17.10 19.35
C ARG A 530 7.33 17.66 20.72
N PRO A 531 7.09 16.99 21.86
CA PRO A 531 7.66 17.42 23.14
C PRO A 531 9.14 17.01 23.20
N ARG A 532 10.01 17.99 23.47
CA ARG A 532 11.41 17.75 23.87
C ARG A 532 11.44 17.50 25.38
N HIS A 533 11.83 16.32 25.81
CA HIS A 533 12.30 16.10 27.18
C HIS A 533 13.83 16.21 27.19
N LYS A 534 14.31 17.19 27.96
CA LYS A 534 15.71 17.32 28.39
C LYS A 534 15.93 16.33 29.53
N VAL A 535 17.00 15.54 29.48
CA VAL A 535 17.61 14.95 30.67
C VAL A 535 19.12 15.20 30.60
N LEU A 536 19.65 15.71 31.71
CA LEU A 536 21.04 16.07 31.93
C LEU A 536 21.96 14.84 31.85
N SER A 537 23.11 15.03 31.21
CA SER A 537 24.29 14.19 31.37
C SER A 537 25.03 14.51 32.67
N SER A 538 25.48 13.48 33.38
CA SER A 538 26.62 13.59 34.30
C SER A 538 27.52 12.35 34.14
N LEU A 539 28.82 12.64 34.09
CA LEU A 539 29.98 11.80 33.81
C LEU A 539 30.19 10.63 34.79
N GLY A 540 30.87 9.59 34.28
CA GLY A 540 31.53 8.55 35.05
C GLY A 540 32.12 7.47 34.13
N LEU A 541 33.33 7.71 33.64
CA LEU A 541 34.12 6.80 32.81
C LEU A 541 34.83 5.79 33.70
N GLU A 542 34.69 4.48 33.48
CA GLU A 542 35.77 3.47 33.59
C GLU A 542 35.28 2.12 33.06
N GLY A 543 36.17 1.43 32.32
CA GLY A 543 35.82 0.52 31.23
C GLY A 543 35.29 -0.87 31.56
N ILE A 544 34.67 -1.47 30.54
CA ILE A 544 34.49 -2.90 30.30
C ILE A 544 34.29 -3.07 28.79
N THR A 545 35.12 -3.91 28.18
CA THR A 545 34.87 -4.57 26.90
C THR A 545 33.81 -5.66 27.10
N GLU A 546 32.89 -5.79 26.15
CA GLU A 546 31.79 -6.78 26.01
C GLU A 546 30.37 -6.25 26.30
N GLU A 547 29.44 -6.63 25.41
CA GLU A 547 27.99 -6.37 25.37
C GLU A 547 27.51 -4.92 25.11
N ILE A 548 27.46 -4.56 23.81
CA ILE A 548 26.62 -3.45 23.35
C ILE A 548 25.15 -3.91 23.38
N GLY A 549 24.41 -3.33 24.33
CA GLY A 549 23.03 -3.64 24.66
C GLY A 549 22.02 -3.32 23.55
N ALA A 550 21.47 -4.38 22.98
CA ALA A 550 20.15 -4.37 22.33
C ALA A 550 19.41 -5.72 22.53
N LEU A 551 19.84 -6.57 23.47
CA LEU A 551 19.43 -7.98 23.56
C LEU A 551 19.00 -8.47 24.95
N GLU A 552 18.87 -7.60 25.95
CA GLU A 552 18.32 -7.99 27.25
C GLU A 552 16.84 -7.63 27.37
N PHE A 553 15.97 -8.53 26.89
CA PHE A 553 14.64 -8.69 27.49
C PHE A 553 14.23 -10.16 27.39
N LEU A 554 14.50 -10.90 28.47
CA LEU A 554 13.64 -11.87 29.18
C LEU A 554 14.50 -12.95 29.88
N SER A 555 14.81 -12.73 31.16
CA SER A 555 14.89 -13.83 32.12
C SER A 555 13.47 -14.21 32.51
N ALA A 556 13.11 -15.47 32.30
CA ALA A 556 11.81 -16.02 32.64
C ALA A 556 11.81 -16.52 34.08
N GLU A 557 11.31 -15.72 35.02
CA GLU A 557 10.77 -16.25 36.28
C GLU A 557 9.43 -15.58 36.61
N ASN A 558 8.45 -16.44 36.91
CA ASN A 558 7.16 -16.16 37.52
C ASN A 558 6.02 -15.64 36.62
N SER A 559 5.25 -16.57 36.05
CA SER A 559 3.81 -16.66 36.36
C SER A 559 3.25 -17.99 35.87
N GLU A 560 3.01 -18.92 36.79
CA GLU A 560 2.07 -20.02 36.59
C GLU A 560 0.67 -19.41 36.36
N GLY A 561 0.10 -19.66 35.18
CA GLY A 561 -1.21 -19.19 34.79
C GLY A 561 -1.84 -20.17 33.83
N SER A 562 -2.67 -21.05 34.39
CA SER A 562 -3.50 -22.08 33.76
C SER A 562 -4.00 -21.72 32.34
N LEU A 563 -3.51 -22.44 31.33
CA LEU A 563 -4.07 -22.43 29.97
C LEU A 563 -5.28 -23.36 29.92
N GLY A 564 -6.46 -22.76 30.05
CA GLY A 564 -7.73 -23.39 29.73
C GLY A 564 -7.85 -23.66 28.23
N SER A 565 -8.11 -24.93 27.94
CA SER A 565 -8.42 -25.52 26.64
C SER A 565 -9.45 -24.72 25.82
N VAL A 566 -9.12 -24.36 24.58
CA VAL A 566 -10.10 -24.03 23.54
C VAL A 566 -9.73 -24.75 22.25
N SER A 567 -10.08 -26.03 22.21
CA SER A 567 -10.30 -26.78 20.99
C SER A 567 -11.67 -26.39 20.42
N LYS A 568 -11.71 -25.80 19.23
CA LYS A 568 -12.76 -25.99 18.21
C LYS A 568 -12.43 -25.17 16.96
N LEU A 569 -11.80 -25.82 16.00
CA LEU A 569 -11.78 -25.41 14.60
C LEU A 569 -12.59 -26.49 13.88
N GLU A 570 -13.88 -26.22 13.68
CA GLU A 570 -14.71 -27.02 12.78
C GLU A 570 -14.46 -26.57 11.35
N VAL A 571 -14.15 -27.56 10.54
CA VAL A 571 -14.17 -27.56 9.09
C VAL A 571 -15.61 -27.32 8.63
N ARG A 572 -15.84 -26.25 7.86
CA ARG A 572 -16.81 -26.21 6.75
C ARG A 572 -16.32 -25.29 5.67
#